data_AF-A0A2S9FJZ6-F1
#
_entry.id   AF-A0A2S9FJZ6-F1
#
_cell.length_a   1.000
_cell.length_b   1.000
_cell.length_c   1.000
_cell.angle_alpha   90.00
_cell.angle_beta   90.00
_cell.angle_gamma   90.00
#
_symmetry.space_group_name_H-M   'P 1'
#
loop_
_entity.id
_entity.type
_entity.pdbx_description
1 polymer ?
#
loop_
_entity_poly.entity_id
_entity_poly.type
_entity_poly.pdbx_seq_one_letter_code
_entity_poly.pdbx_strand_id
1 'polypeptide(L)'
;MCDELTLSTEQQIGELWVLCSKSPVDCLLHYLFGIGSDPDAEGAVDSPAEYADVDRPMRRILEAFTAEANLLVIEDVYFDIDYRSEFSKTHELSFAAKSPDTSRWHFFKGSVPKSNRHLRDAVKRADSYFGYTVIRPTSVGRVGRSIVSPNSKTIKLSSSTTLAEQVR
;
A
#
# COMPACT_ATOMS: atom_id res chain seq x y z
N MET A 1 16.03 -5.53 -1.01
CA MET A 1 15.14 -5.20 0.12
C MET A 1 15.12 -3.69 0.27
N CYS A 2 13.93 -3.09 0.43
CA CYS A 2 13.83 -1.74 0.97
C CYS A 2 14.37 -1.77 2.40
N ASP A 3 15.11 -0.74 2.83
CA ASP A 3 15.61 -0.67 4.20
C ASP A 3 14.41 -0.28 5.10
N GLU A 4 13.89 -1.24 5.86
CA GLU A 4 12.93 -0.96 6.93
C GLU A 4 13.66 -0.15 8.01
N LEU A 5 13.19 1.07 8.27
CA LEU A 5 13.69 1.84 9.39
C LEU A 5 12.78 1.57 10.58
N THR A 6 13.14 0.57 11.39
CA THR A 6 12.42 0.28 12.63
C THR A 6 12.43 1.54 13.50
N LEU A 7 11.25 2.14 13.67
CA LEU A 7 11.07 3.38 14.40
C LEU A 7 11.28 3.12 15.88
N SER A 8 12.19 3.88 16.52
CA SER A 8 12.38 3.77 17.95
C SER A 8 11.26 4.55 18.66
N THR A 9 10.29 3.81 19.18
CA THR A 9 9.55 4.15 20.42
C THR A 9 8.62 5.37 20.43
N GLU A 10 8.00 5.76 19.32
CA GLU A 10 6.80 6.63 19.38
C GLU A 10 5.61 5.88 18.78
N GLN A 11 4.59 5.64 19.62
CA GLN A 11 3.26 5.08 19.35
C GLN A 11 3.08 4.25 18.06
N GLN A 12 2.70 3.00 18.28
CA GLN A 12 2.40 1.86 17.40
C GLN A 12 1.33 2.09 16.30
N ILE A 13 1.21 3.30 15.76
CA ILE A 13 0.20 3.67 14.76
C ILE A 13 0.73 3.44 13.34
N GLY A 14 2.04 3.18 13.16
CA GLY A 14 2.57 2.89 11.84
C GLY A 14 4.07 2.66 11.72
N GLU A 15 4.50 2.34 10.50
CA GLU A 15 5.87 2.03 10.11
C GLU A 15 6.43 3.05 9.11
N LEU A 16 7.75 3.24 9.08
CA LEU A 16 8.46 4.09 8.11
C LEU A 16 9.42 3.26 7.25
N TRP A 17 9.30 3.43 5.95
CA TRP A 17 10.02 2.67 4.94
C TRP A 17 10.79 3.61 4.01
N VAL A 18 12.08 3.31 3.80
CA VAL A 18 12.88 3.94 2.74
C VAL A 18 12.83 3.04 1.51
N LEU A 19 12.21 3.55 0.44
CA LEU A 19 11.98 2.77 -0.78
C LEU A 19 13.29 2.57 -1.53
N CYS A 20 13.53 1.35 -1.99
CA CYS A 20 14.72 1.04 -2.79
C CYS A 20 14.63 1.68 -4.19
N SER A 21 15.77 2.08 -4.74
CA SER A 21 15.82 2.78 -6.03
C SER A 21 15.61 1.87 -7.26
N LYS A 22 15.73 0.55 -7.10
CA LYS A 22 15.72 -0.39 -8.23
C LYS A 22 14.35 -1.03 -8.51
N SER A 23 13.61 -1.38 -7.45
CA SER A 23 12.36 -2.14 -7.58
C SER A 23 11.41 -1.88 -6.38
N PRO A 24 11.00 -0.62 -6.14
CA PRO A 24 10.18 -0.28 -4.99
C PRO A 24 8.82 -0.99 -5.03
N VAL A 25 8.18 -1.05 -6.21
CA VAL A 25 6.88 -1.71 -6.41
C VAL A 25 6.93 -3.18 -6.03
N ASP A 26 7.91 -3.94 -6.54
CA ASP A 26 7.98 -5.37 -6.25
C ASP A 26 8.30 -5.65 -4.77
N CYS A 27 9.09 -4.79 -4.11
CA CYS A 27 9.32 -4.89 -2.67
C CYS A 27 8.02 -4.67 -1.88
N LEU A 28 7.22 -3.68 -2.28
CA LEU A 28 5.97 -3.34 -1.61
C LEU A 28 4.88 -4.39 -1.85
N LEU A 29 4.81 -4.95 -3.06
CA LEU A 29 3.93 -6.08 -3.33
C LEU A 29 4.37 -7.29 -2.48
N HIS A 30 5.67 -7.60 -2.45
CA HIS A 30 6.18 -8.67 -1.59
C HIS A 30 5.87 -8.42 -0.10
N TYR A 31 5.94 -7.18 0.39
CA TYR A 31 5.51 -6.86 1.75
C TYR A 31 4.03 -7.16 1.95
N LEU A 32 3.18 -6.67 1.05
CA LEU A 32 1.73 -6.80 1.12
C LEU A 32 1.25 -8.26 1.04
N PHE A 33 1.98 -9.13 0.35
CA PHE A 33 1.59 -10.52 0.13
C PHE A 33 2.46 -11.56 0.87
N GLY A 34 3.61 -11.16 1.41
CA GLY A 34 4.70 -12.08 1.80
C GLY A 34 5.22 -11.93 3.22
N ILE A 35 4.66 -11.07 4.07
CA ILE A 35 4.94 -11.08 5.52
C ILE A 35 3.61 -11.08 6.27
N GLY A 36 3.17 -12.25 6.72
CA GLY A 36 2.00 -12.41 7.59
C GLY A 36 0.84 -13.26 7.06
N SER A 37 0.95 -13.80 5.84
CA SER A 37 -0.01 -14.79 5.34
C SER A 37 0.07 -16.02 6.24
N ASP A 38 -0.99 -16.26 7.00
CA ASP A 38 -1.32 -17.60 7.48
C ASP A 38 -1.07 -18.57 6.31
N PRO A 39 -0.19 -19.58 6.45
CA PRO A 39 0.06 -20.54 5.37
C PRO A 39 -1.22 -21.27 4.94
N ASP A 40 -2.27 -21.21 5.78
CA ASP A 40 -3.60 -21.75 5.51
C ASP A 40 -4.60 -20.70 4.97
N ALA A 41 -4.18 -19.45 4.73
CA ALA A 41 -5.03 -18.45 4.09
C ALA A 41 -5.32 -18.85 2.64
N GLU A 42 -6.58 -19.15 2.33
CA GLU A 42 -7.03 -19.37 0.96
C GLU A 42 -6.58 -18.20 0.06
N GLY A 43 -5.66 -18.48 -0.87
CA GLY A 43 -5.09 -17.49 -1.79
C GLY A 43 -3.63 -17.10 -1.54
N ALA A 44 -2.89 -17.79 -0.66
CA ALA A 44 -1.44 -17.68 -0.61
C ALA A 44 -0.82 -18.04 -1.99
N VAL A 45 -0.01 -17.14 -2.53
CA VAL A 45 0.53 -17.26 -3.90
C VAL A 45 1.97 -17.76 -3.82
N ASP A 46 2.22 -18.94 -4.37
CA ASP A 46 3.49 -19.68 -4.24
C ASP A 46 4.65 -19.10 -5.06
N SER A 47 4.41 -18.12 -5.96
CA SER A 47 5.47 -17.60 -6.84
C SER A 47 5.50 -16.08 -7.08
N PRO A 48 6.70 -15.46 -7.09
CA PRO A 48 6.97 -14.08 -7.55
C PRO A 48 6.33 -13.69 -8.90
N ALA A 49 6.17 -14.66 -9.81
CA ALA A 49 5.65 -14.45 -11.16
C ALA A 49 4.13 -14.35 -11.22
N GLU A 50 3.40 -15.00 -10.31
CA GLU A 50 1.94 -14.89 -10.21
C GLU A 50 1.49 -13.55 -9.59
N TYR A 51 2.31 -12.92 -8.74
CA TYR A 51 2.01 -11.58 -8.19
C TYR A 51 1.86 -10.48 -9.25
N ALA A 52 2.44 -10.66 -10.44
CA ALA A 52 2.40 -9.65 -11.48
C ALA A 52 1.01 -9.50 -12.13
N ASP A 53 0.18 -10.56 -12.11
CA ASP A 53 -1.13 -10.57 -12.76
C ASP A 53 -2.31 -10.50 -11.76
N VAL A 54 -2.10 -10.94 -10.51
CA VAL A 54 -3.19 -11.10 -9.51
C VAL A 54 -3.78 -9.78 -9.00
N ASP A 55 -3.03 -8.68 -8.96
CA ASP A 55 -3.56 -7.37 -8.54
C ASP A 55 -2.99 -6.22 -9.38
N ARG A 56 -3.35 -6.24 -10.68
CA ARG A 56 -3.02 -5.17 -11.63
C ARG A 56 -3.41 -3.77 -11.11
N PRO A 57 -4.57 -3.55 -10.45
CA PRO A 57 -4.88 -2.27 -9.82
C PRO A 57 -3.84 -1.83 -8.78
N MET A 58 -3.46 -2.71 -7.85
CA MET A 58 -2.46 -2.40 -6.82
C MET A 58 -1.12 -2.02 -7.44
N ARG A 59 -0.62 -2.84 -8.36
CA ARG A 59 0.65 -2.58 -9.05
C ARG A 59 0.66 -1.20 -9.69
N ARG A 60 -0.39 -0.83 -10.43
CA ARG A 60 -0.48 0.47 -11.11
C ARG A 60 -0.48 1.65 -10.15
N ILE A 61 -1.14 1.51 -9.00
CA ILE A 61 -1.14 2.56 -7.97
C ILE A 61 0.23 2.70 -7.32
N LEU A 62 0.89 1.59 -7.00
CA LEU A 62 2.24 1.62 -6.46
C LEU A 62 3.21 2.22 -7.48
N GLU A 63 3.14 1.85 -8.76
CA GLU A 63 3.93 2.47 -9.83
C GLU A 63 3.70 3.98 -9.89
N ALA A 64 2.44 4.43 -9.82
CA ALA A 64 2.11 5.85 -9.87
C ALA A 64 2.73 6.64 -8.71
N PHE A 65 2.66 6.13 -7.48
CA PHE A 65 3.24 6.80 -6.32
C PHE A 65 4.78 6.69 -6.25
N THR A 66 5.33 5.50 -6.55
CA THR A 66 6.76 5.21 -6.38
C THR A 66 7.65 5.71 -7.51
N ALA A 67 7.09 6.24 -8.60
CA ALA A 67 7.90 6.90 -9.63
C ALA A 67 8.62 8.15 -9.12
N GLU A 68 8.10 8.82 -8.09
CA GLU A 68 8.75 9.97 -7.47
C GLU A 68 8.96 9.81 -5.97
N ALA A 69 8.15 9.01 -5.29
CA ALA A 69 8.29 8.76 -3.86
C ALA A 69 9.49 7.86 -3.56
N ASN A 70 10.24 8.22 -2.52
CA ASN A 70 11.33 7.40 -1.99
C ASN A 70 11.17 7.10 -0.50
N LEU A 71 10.08 7.58 0.11
CA LEU A 71 9.72 7.37 1.50
C LEU A 71 8.24 6.97 1.57
N LEU A 72 7.95 5.96 2.39
CA LEU A 72 6.62 5.45 2.64
C LEU A 72 6.37 5.41 4.14
N VAL A 73 5.20 5.88 4.56
CA VAL A 73 4.68 5.69 5.91
C VAL A 73 3.45 4.80 5.82
N ILE A 74 3.42 3.71 6.58
CA ILE A 74 2.29 2.80 6.65
C ILE A 74 1.59 3.08 7.98
N GLU A 75 0.35 3.55 7.93
CA GLU A 75 -0.52 3.64 9.10
C GLU A 75 -1.33 2.35 9.20
N ASP A 76 -1.04 1.54 10.20
CA ASP A 76 -1.72 0.28 10.43
C ASP A 76 -3.04 0.51 11.19
N VAL A 77 -3.99 -0.41 11.02
CA VAL A 77 -5.30 -0.36 11.69
C VAL A 77 -6.05 0.94 11.37
N TYR A 78 -5.89 1.45 10.14
CA TYR A 78 -6.62 2.61 9.66
C TYR A 78 -8.13 2.33 9.63
N PHE A 79 -8.91 3.31 10.09
CA PHE A 79 -10.37 3.22 10.15
C PHE A 79 -11.02 3.72 8.86
N ASP A 80 -11.05 2.88 7.82
CA ASP A 80 -11.80 3.15 6.59
C ASP A 80 -13.32 2.97 6.83
N ILE A 81 -14.03 4.10 7.00
CA ILE A 81 -15.48 4.12 7.25
C ILE A 81 -16.31 3.49 6.12
N ASP A 82 -15.86 3.64 4.87
CA ASP A 82 -16.56 3.10 3.70
C ASP A 82 -16.44 1.57 3.74
N TYR A 83 -15.22 1.08 3.99
CA TYR A 83 -14.97 -0.36 4.10
C TYR A 83 -15.63 -0.99 5.32
N ARG A 84 -15.64 -0.34 6.50
CA ARG A 84 -16.30 -0.88 7.70
C ARG A 84 -17.80 -1.11 7.48
N SER A 85 -18.45 -0.20 6.75
CA SER A 85 -19.86 -0.31 6.40
C SER A 85 -20.13 -1.48 5.44
N GLU A 86 -19.22 -1.70 4.47
CA GLU A 86 -19.26 -2.82 3.53
C GLU A 86 -18.95 -4.17 4.21
N PHE A 87 -17.91 -4.20 5.03
CA PHE A 87 -17.46 -5.35 5.78
C PHE A 87 -18.56 -5.85 6.72
N SER A 88 -19.20 -4.95 7.47
CA SER A 88 -20.28 -5.32 8.38
C SER A 88 -21.43 -6.01 7.64
N LYS A 89 -21.88 -5.45 6.51
CA LYS A 89 -22.95 -6.06 5.70
C LYS A 89 -22.58 -7.44 5.15
N THR A 90 -21.33 -7.62 4.75
CA THR A 90 -20.85 -8.86 4.12
C THR A 90 -20.54 -9.95 5.14
N HIS A 91 -20.06 -9.58 6.32
CA HIS A 91 -19.51 -10.50 7.30
C HIS A 91 -20.34 -10.69 8.56
N GLU A 92 -21.38 -9.89 8.80
CA GLU A 92 -22.29 -10.05 9.94
C GLU A 92 -22.98 -11.42 9.97
N LEU A 93 -23.18 -12.04 8.80
CA LEU A 93 -23.77 -13.39 8.66
C LEU A 93 -22.71 -14.49 8.51
N SER A 94 -21.43 -14.14 8.40
CA SER A 94 -20.35 -15.12 8.27
C SER A 94 -19.79 -15.45 9.64
N PHE A 95 -19.80 -16.72 10.02
CA PHE A 95 -19.18 -17.21 11.27
C PHE A 95 -17.64 -17.22 11.23
N ALA A 96 -17.02 -16.62 10.21
CA ALA A 96 -15.58 -16.55 10.07
C ALA A 96 -15.05 -15.28 10.73
N ALA A 97 -14.04 -15.43 11.59
CA ALA A 97 -13.30 -14.29 12.13
C ALA A 97 -12.44 -13.69 11.00
N LYS A 98 -12.86 -12.55 10.45
CA LYS A 98 -12.05 -11.76 9.53
C LYS A 98 -11.70 -10.43 10.17
N SER A 99 -10.46 -9.98 10.02
CA SER A 99 -10.08 -8.65 10.47
C SER A 99 -10.62 -7.59 9.50
N PRO A 100 -11.31 -6.56 9.98
CA PRO A 100 -11.71 -5.38 9.20
C PRO A 100 -10.58 -4.33 9.11
N ASP A 101 -9.37 -4.65 9.57
CA ASP A 101 -8.30 -3.67 9.66
C ASP A 101 -7.70 -3.39 8.28
N THR A 102 -7.63 -2.10 7.95
CA THR A 102 -7.03 -1.60 6.72
C THR A 102 -5.72 -0.91 7.06
N SER A 103 -4.84 -0.72 6.08
CA SER A 103 -3.67 0.15 6.22
C SER A 103 -3.77 1.35 5.29
N ARG A 104 -3.20 2.48 5.70
CA ARG A 104 -3.13 3.69 4.87
C ARG A 104 -1.68 4.01 4.58
N TRP A 105 -1.34 3.99 3.30
CA TRP A 105 0.03 4.11 2.82
C TRP A 105 0.25 5.51 2.30
N HIS A 106 1.12 6.27 2.98
CA HIS A 106 1.43 7.66 2.69
C HIS A 106 2.78 7.77 1.99
N PHE A 107 2.80 8.43 0.83
CA PHE A 107 3.98 8.54 -0.01
C PHE A 107 4.60 9.92 0.05
N PHE A 108 5.91 9.96 0.22
CA PHE A 108 6.69 11.18 0.34
C PHE A 108 7.94 11.15 -0.55
N LYS A 109 8.38 12.35 -0.94
CA LYS A 109 9.76 12.58 -1.38
C LYS A 109 10.53 13.22 -0.24
N GLY A 110 11.75 12.75 -0.02
CA GLY A 110 12.67 13.44 0.87
C GLY A 110 13.86 12.58 1.23
N SER A 111 14.56 12.97 2.29
CA SER A 111 15.62 12.16 2.87
C SER A 111 15.42 12.07 4.37
N VAL A 112 15.58 10.86 4.90
CA VAL A 112 15.57 10.62 6.35
C VAL A 112 16.95 10.11 6.72
N PRO A 113 17.70 10.83 7.58
CA PRO A 113 18.97 10.32 8.08
C PRO A 113 18.78 8.97 8.74
N LYS A 114 19.67 8.00 8.53
CA LYS A 114 19.61 6.68 9.19
C LYS A 114 19.63 6.77 10.72
N SER A 115 20.13 7.88 11.27
CA SER A 115 20.12 8.19 12.70
C SER A 115 18.77 8.70 13.22
N ASN A 116 17.87 9.15 12.34
CA ASN A 116 16.56 9.65 12.69
C ASN A 116 15.51 8.54 12.56
N ARG A 117 15.07 8.01 13.70
CA ARG A 117 14.12 6.89 13.79
C ARG A 117 12.75 7.31 14.31
N HIS A 118 12.43 8.61 14.32
CA HIS A 118 11.12 9.11 14.75
C HIS A 118 10.26 9.45 13.53
N LEU A 119 9.07 8.84 13.44
CA LEU A 119 8.16 8.99 12.31
C LEU A 119 7.79 10.46 12.09
N ARG A 120 7.47 11.15 13.19
CA ARG A 120 7.09 12.57 13.16
C ARG A 120 8.20 13.44 12.56
N ASP A 121 9.45 13.15 12.90
CA ASP A 121 10.58 13.92 12.40
C ASP A 121 10.93 13.55 10.97
N ALA A 122 10.73 12.30 10.56
CA ALA A 122 10.83 11.89 9.16
C ALA A 122 9.80 12.61 8.29
N VAL A 123 8.53 12.66 8.71
CA VAL A 123 7.47 13.36 7.99
C VAL A 123 7.72 14.87 7.94
N LYS A 124 8.19 15.49 9.03
CA LYS A 124 8.55 16.92 9.04
C LYS A 124 9.71 17.26 8.10
N ARG A 125 10.63 16.32 7.87
CA ARG A 125 11.79 16.47 6.98
C ARG A 125 11.49 16.05 5.54
N ALA A 126 10.32 15.47 5.27
CA ALA A 126 9.91 15.17 3.92
C ALA A 126 9.65 16.47 3.15
N ASP A 127 10.29 16.60 2.00
CA ASP A 127 10.24 17.82 1.18
C ASP A 127 8.89 17.95 0.47
N SER A 128 8.24 16.83 0.15
CA SER A 128 6.94 16.83 -0.51
C SER A 128 6.09 15.60 -0.20
N TYR A 129 4.81 15.84 0.07
CA TYR A 129 3.80 14.80 0.19
C TYR A 129 3.13 14.53 -1.17
N PHE A 130 3.12 13.27 -1.60
CA PHE A 130 2.50 12.85 -2.87
C PHE A 130 1.08 12.35 -2.73
N GLY A 131 0.66 11.98 -1.53
CA GLY A 131 -0.68 11.47 -1.29
C GLY A 131 -0.67 10.13 -0.58
N TYR A 132 -1.81 9.44 -0.64
CA TYR A 132 -1.97 8.15 0.01
C TYR A 132 -2.89 7.23 -0.78
N THR A 133 -2.79 5.94 -0.46
CA THR A 133 -3.78 4.92 -0.83
C THR A 133 -4.17 4.11 0.40
N VAL A 134 -5.42 3.65 0.46
CA VAL A 134 -5.89 2.73 1.50
C VAL A 134 -5.82 1.31 0.94
N ILE A 135 -5.25 0.41 1.73
CA ILE A 135 -5.13 -1.02 1.42
C ILE A 135 -6.06 -1.79 2.35
N ARG A 136 -7.02 -2.48 1.76
CA ARG A 136 -7.98 -3.35 2.47
C ARG A 136 -7.43 -4.78 2.54
N PRO A 137 -7.85 -5.58 3.53
CA PRO A 137 -7.38 -6.96 3.68
C PRO A 137 -8.03 -7.93 2.67
N THR A 138 -8.95 -7.46 1.82
CA THR A 138 -9.65 -8.29 0.83
C THR A 138 -8.85 -8.47 -0.45
N SER A 139 -9.09 -9.58 -1.15
CA SER A 139 -8.59 -9.79 -2.52
C SER A 139 -9.34 -8.93 -3.53
N VAL A 140 -10.68 -8.87 -3.43
CA VAL A 140 -11.53 -8.01 -4.26
C VAL A 140 -11.61 -6.63 -3.65
N GLY A 141 -11.45 -5.59 -4.49
CA GLY A 141 -11.55 -4.20 -4.04
C GLY A 141 -10.46 -3.80 -3.04
N ARG A 142 -9.27 -4.43 -3.12
CA ARG A 142 -8.15 -4.23 -2.20
C ARG A 142 -7.72 -2.77 -2.08
N VAL A 143 -7.67 -2.07 -3.21
CA VAL A 143 -7.39 -0.64 -3.22
C VAL A 143 -8.67 0.11 -2.85
N GLY A 144 -8.64 0.79 -1.72
CA GLY A 144 -9.67 1.73 -1.30
C GLY A 144 -9.45 3.13 -1.85
N ARG A 145 -9.76 4.14 -1.03
CA ARG A 145 -9.60 5.55 -1.41
C ARG A 145 -8.13 5.88 -1.66
N SER A 146 -7.86 6.50 -2.80
CA SER A 146 -6.54 7.04 -3.14
C SER A 146 -6.65 8.54 -3.37
N ILE A 147 -5.80 9.32 -2.71
CA ILE A 147 -5.70 10.76 -2.90
C ILE A 147 -4.30 11.07 -3.38
N VAL A 148 -4.23 11.86 -4.44
CA VAL A 148 -2.99 12.27 -5.07
C VAL A 148 -2.82 13.78 -4.86
N SER A 149 -1.63 14.18 -4.41
CA SER A 149 -1.27 15.57 -4.23
C SER A 149 -1.25 16.30 -5.57
N PRO A 150 -1.74 17.54 -5.67
CA PRO A 150 -1.66 18.36 -6.89
C PRO A 150 -0.21 18.55 -7.39
N ASN A 151 0.76 18.43 -6.48
CA ASN A 151 2.18 18.60 -6.77
C ASN A 151 2.85 17.33 -7.31
N SER A 152 2.14 16.20 -7.35
CA SER A 152 2.66 14.97 -7.96
C SER A 152 2.61 15.09 -9.48
N LYS A 153 3.67 14.63 -10.17
CA LYS A 153 3.57 14.46 -11.62
C LYS A 153 2.83 13.15 -11.84
N THR A 154 1.55 13.26 -12.19
CA THR A 154 0.79 12.06 -12.53
C THR A 154 1.46 11.42 -13.74
N ILE A 155 2.01 10.21 -13.56
CA ILE A 155 2.40 9.39 -14.71
C ILE A 155 1.14 9.25 -15.54
N LYS A 156 1.21 9.62 -16.83
CA LYS A 156 0.13 9.25 -17.75
C LYS A 156 0.05 7.74 -17.72
N LEU A 157 -0.97 7.21 -17.03
CA LEU A 157 -1.33 5.82 -17.10
C LEU A 157 -1.60 5.55 -18.58
N SER A 158 -0.64 4.93 -19.27
CA SER A 158 -0.81 4.60 -20.68
C SER A 158 -2.08 3.76 -20.79
N SER A 159 -3.08 4.28 -21.48
CA SER A 159 -4.34 3.61 -21.75
C SER A 159 -4.08 2.51 -22.77
N SER A 160 -3.47 1.41 -22.33
CA SER A 160 -3.31 0.19 -23.12
C SER A 160 -4.30 -0.85 -22.64
N THR A 161 -5.60 -0.55 -22.80
CA THR A 161 -6.65 -1.53 -23.11
C THR A 161 -7.85 -0.73 -23.63
N THR A 162 -8.11 -0.78 -24.92
CA THR A 162 -9.37 -0.31 -25.50
C THR A 162 -10.50 -1.15 -24.91
N LEU A 163 -11.46 -0.51 -24.24
CA LEU A 163 -12.70 -1.10 -23.73
C LEU A 163 -13.48 -1.91 -24.79
N ALA A 164 -13.13 -1.79 -26.07
CA ALA A 164 -13.73 -2.50 -27.18
C ALA A 164 -13.42 -4.01 -27.24
N GLU A 165 -12.42 -4.52 -26.51
CA GLU A 165 -12.04 -5.94 -26.59
C GLU A 165 -12.62 -6.83 -25.47
N GLN A 166 -13.29 -6.26 -24.46
CA GLN A 166 -13.88 -7.03 -23.34
C GLN A 166 -15.38 -7.35 -23.50
N VAL A 167 -16.00 -6.99 -24.63
CA VAL A 167 -17.43 -7.24 -24.91
C VAL A 167 -17.63 -8.11 -26.16
N ARG A 168 -16.84 -9.17 -26.32
CA ARG A 168 -17.08 -10.20 -27.34
C ARG A 168 -17.13 -11.59 -26.73
#